data_AF-A0A6N4SMM2-F1
#
_entry.id   AF-A0A6N4SMM2-F1
#
_cell.length_a   1.000
_cell.length_b   1.000
_cell.length_c   1.000
_cell.angle_alpha   90.00
_cell.angle_beta   90.00
_cell.angle_gamma   90.00
#
_symmetry.space_group_name_H-M   'P 1'
#
loop_
_entity.id
_entity.type
_entity.pdbx_description
1 polymer ?
#
loop_
_entity_poly.entity_id
_entity_poly.type
_entity_poly.pdbx_seq_one_letter_code
_entity_poly.pdbx_strand_id
1 'polypeptide(L)'
;MKKAFIFNPVVWGMYVLILFLSCIKDKETIMPSSQKQSTPEDLQENLSGKWIVNKDPLPNTREISTFTFFEFSAEKKFIVFTQDTIYFGTYSINSSLDTITLPGLGILAIHTLDAAVFNFSLKQEGEDNFNKLFTTFEDPTIPSSVQTDLLCKKMWTINWQYKDVPDRDTIYFDGSNWLTSIDIYFSRNGTYFLHNVVEGGNNINSIKTWSWQDVSETAILAGSPEPIRVMKLTDTEFYYSFKDGAGDTYYASASR
;
A
#
# COMPACT_ATOMS: atom_id res chain seq x y z
N MET A 1 -62.54 -50.99 36.85
CA MET A 1 -61.24 -50.77 37.53
C MET A 1 -60.64 -49.45 37.03
N LYS A 2 -60.58 -48.42 37.88
CA LYS A 2 -59.94 -47.14 37.53
C LYS A 2 -58.45 -47.26 37.84
N LYS A 3 -57.58 -47.21 36.81
CA LYS A 3 -56.13 -47.13 37.02
C LYS A 3 -55.78 -45.70 37.43
N ALA A 4 -55.16 -45.57 38.60
CA ALA A 4 -54.63 -44.30 39.08
C ALA A 4 -53.43 -43.90 38.21
N PHE A 5 -53.46 -42.69 37.67
CA PHE A 5 -52.35 -42.10 36.92
C PHE A 5 -51.35 -41.54 37.94
N ILE A 6 -50.16 -42.13 38.03
CA ILE A 6 -49.10 -41.66 38.93
C ILE A 6 -48.41 -40.48 38.24
N PHE A 7 -48.63 -39.29 38.80
CA PHE A 7 -48.10 -38.03 38.29
C PHE A 7 -46.63 -37.91 38.72
N ASN A 8 -45.69 -38.02 37.77
CA ASN A 8 -44.26 -37.85 38.05
C ASN A 8 -43.85 -36.38 37.79
N PRO A 9 -43.55 -35.58 38.82
CA PRO A 9 -43.27 -34.16 38.68
C PRO A 9 -41.97 -33.86 37.91
N VAL A 10 -41.07 -34.85 37.79
CA VAL A 10 -39.78 -34.68 37.10
C VAL A 10 -39.95 -34.70 35.57
N VAL A 11 -40.92 -35.45 35.05
CA VAL A 11 -41.19 -35.54 33.61
C VAL A 11 -41.93 -34.29 33.09
N TRP A 12 -42.74 -33.65 33.95
CA TRP A 12 -43.40 -32.39 33.62
C TRP A 12 -42.44 -31.18 33.64
N GLY A 13 -41.42 -31.21 34.49
CA GLY A 13 -40.39 -30.16 34.53
C GLY A 13 -39.59 -30.03 33.24
N MET A 14 -39.38 -31.13 32.50
CA MET A 14 -38.68 -31.10 31.20
C MET A 14 -39.55 -30.58 30.04
N TYR A 15 -40.87 -30.79 30.05
CA TYR A 15 -41.75 -30.28 29.00
C TYR A 15 -42.00 -28.77 29.09
N VAL A 16 -41.97 -28.19 30.30
CA VAL A 16 -42.10 -26.73 30.47
C VAL A 16 -40.84 -26.00 30.01
N LEU A 17 -39.65 -26.62 30.08
CA LEU A 17 -38.41 -25.99 29.61
C LEU A 17 -38.26 -25.96 28.08
N ILE A 18 -38.91 -26.88 27.35
CA ILE A 18 -38.88 -26.90 25.87
C ILE A 18 -39.84 -25.86 25.26
N LEU A 19 -40.84 -25.39 26.01
CA LEU A 19 -41.79 -24.37 25.55
C LEU A 19 -41.30 -22.93 25.70
N PHE A 20 -40.12 -22.69 26.30
CA PHE A 20 -39.51 -21.36 26.39
C PHE A 20 -38.28 -21.17 25.46
N LEU A 21 -37.92 -22.16 24.63
CA LEU A 21 -36.92 -22.02 23.56
C LEU A 21 -37.53 -21.71 22.19
N SER A 22 -38.85 -21.45 22.12
CA SER A 22 -39.54 -21.10 20.88
C SER A 22 -40.39 -19.85 21.07
N CYS A 23 -39.72 -18.71 21.27
CA CYS A 23 -40.26 -17.36 21.12
C CYS A 23 -39.01 -16.46 20.94
N ILE A 24 -38.83 -15.66 19.90
CA ILE A 24 -39.80 -14.89 19.14
C ILE A 24 -39.25 -14.72 17.71
N LYS A 25 -40.01 -15.18 16.71
CA LYS A 25 -39.90 -14.70 15.32
C LYS A 25 -40.74 -13.44 15.26
N ASP A 26 -40.17 -12.32 15.70
CA ASP A 26 -40.75 -11.02 15.40
C ASP A 26 -40.61 -10.83 13.90
N LYS A 27 -41.74 -10.58 13.24
CA LYS A 27 -41.77 -9.88 11.96
C LYS A 27 -41.26 -8.46 12.23
N GLU A 28 -39.95 -8.33 12.38
CA GLU A 28 -39.32 -7.11 11.90
C GLU A 28 -39.40 -7.18 10.39
N THR A 29 -40.18 -6.26 9.83
CA THR A 29 -39.97 -5.75 8.49
C THR A 29 -38.46 -5.69 8.27
N ILE A 30 -37.94 -6.56 7.40
CA ILE A 30 -36.58 -6.44 6.89
C ILE A 30 -36.59 -5.15 6.07
N MET A 31 -36.45 -4.02 6.75
CA MET A 31 -35.77 -2.89 6.17
C MET A 31 -34.36 -3.40 5.87
N PRO A 32 -33.80 -3.07 4.69
CA PRO A 32 -32.43 -3.41 4.40
C PRO A 32 -31.59 -2.94 5.58
N SER A 33 -30.75 -3.84 6.11
CA SER A 33 -29.66 -3.46 7.00
C SER A 33 -29.03 -2.23 6.37
N SER A 34 -29.18 -1.09 7.03
CA SER A 34 -28.40 0.08 6.71
C SER A 34 -26.97 -0.42 6.79
N GLN A 35 -26.33 -0.60 5.63
CA GLN A 35 -24.87 -0.64 5.56
C GLN A 35 -24.44 0.54 6.43
N LYS A 36 -23.70 0.24 7.49
CA LYS A 36 -23.11 1.27 8.33
C LYS A 36 -22.30 2.10 7.35
N GLN A 37 -22.78 3.31 7.04
CA GLN A 37 -22.15 4.16 6.05
C GLN A 37 -20.75 4.44 6.56
N SER A 38 -19.77 3.79 5.95
CA SER A 38 -18.36 3.91 6.31
C SER A 38 -18.00 5.39 6.25
N THR A 39 -17.47 5.95 7.34
CA THR A 39 -16.97 7.32 7.29
C THR A 39 -15.80 7.38 6.30
N PRO A 40 -15.50 8.56 5.73
CA PRO A 40 -14.29 8.74 4.94
C PRO A 40 -13.01 8.35 5.71
N GLU A 41 -12.98 8.57 7.03
CA GLU A 41 -11.87 8.16 7.88
C GLU A 41 -11.73 6.63 7.97
N ASP A 42 -12.83 5.89 8.19
CA ASP A 42 -12.81 4.41 8.31
C ASP A 42 -12.38 3.76 6.98
N LEU A 43 -12.83 4.32 5.85
CA LEU A 43 -12.42 3.89 4.50
C LEU A 43 -10.93 4.16 4.25
N GLN A 44 -10.42 5.31 4.69
CA GLN A 44 -9.03 5.70 4.49
C GLN A 44 -8.06 4.84 5.32
N GLU A 45 -8.43 4.51 6.55
CA GLU A 45 -7.64 3.64 7.42
C GLU A 45 -7.52 2.23 6.81
N ASN A 46 -8.63 1.66 6.36
CA ASN A 46 -8.64 0.32 5.75
C ASN A 46 -8.03 0.26 4.34
N LEU A 47 -8.00 1.38 3.62
CA LEU A 47 -7.42 1.44 2.26
C LEU A 47 -5.90 1.56 2.29
N SER A 48 -5.34 2.11 3.37
CA SER A 48 -3.90 2.38 3.49
C SER A 48 -3.11 1.08 3.45
N GLY A 49 -2.24 0.93 2.47
CA GLY A 49 -1.53 -0.32 2.21
C GLY A 49 -1.21 -0.49 0.74
N LYS A 50 -0.58 -1.62 0.41
CA LYS A 50 -0.29 -2.02 -0.96
C LYS A 50 -1.10 -3.24 -1.31
N TRP A 51 -1.78 -3.16 -2.44
CA TRP A 51 -2.77 -4.10 -2.92
C TRP A 51 -2.29 -4.70 -4.23
N ILE A 52 -1.88 -5.96 -4.19
CA ILE A 52 -1.38 -6.69 -5.36
C ILE A 52 -2.55 -7.14 -6.20
N VAL A 53 -2.53 -6.81 -7.49
CA VAL A 53 -3.58 -7.22 -8.43
C VAL A 53 -3.46 -8.72 -8.68
N ASN A 54 -4.58 -9.43 -8.49
CA ASN A 54 -4.66 -10.82 -8.91
C ASN A 54 -4.52 -10.90 -10.44
N LYS A 55 -3.53 -11.65 -10.91
CA LYS A 55 -3.27 -11.86 -12.33
C LYS A 55 -3.93 -13.13 -12.88
N ASP A 56 -4.65 -13.86 -12.04
CA ASP A 56 -5.46 -14.99 -12.52
C ASP A 56 -6.44 -14.48 -13.58
N PRO A 57 -6.51 -15.15 -14.75
CA PRO A 57 -7.43 -14.74 -15.79
C PRO A 57 -8.86 -14.81 -15.24
N LEU A 58 -9.59 -13.70 -15.31
CA LEU A 58 -11.00 -13.69 -14.96
C LEU A 58 -11.73 -14.74 -15.82
N PRO A 59 -12.70 -15.48 -15.26
CA PRO A 59 -13.47 -16.44 -16.03
C PRO A 59 -14.10 -15.73 -17.24
N ASN A 60 -13.73 -16.17 -18.44
CA ASN A 60 -14.17 -15.68 -19.76
C ASN A 60 -13.46 -14.44 -20.34
N THR A 61 -12.31 -14.00 -19.80
CA THR A 61 -11.45 -13.03 -20.50
C THR A 61 -10.03 -13.56 -20.64
N ARG A 62 -9.47 -13.47 -21.86
CA ARG A 62 -8.03 -13.76 -22.11
C ARG A 62 -7.12 -12.58 -21.74
N GLU A 63 -7.68 -11.47 -21.29
CA GLU A 63 -6.89 -10.29 -20.94
C GLU A 63 -6.23 -10.48 -19.58
N ILE A 64 -4.89 -10.44 -19.59
CA ILE A 64 -4.10 -10.32 -18.37
C ILE A 64 -4.08 -8.84 -18.03
N SER A 65 -4.44 -8.51 -16.79
CA SER A 65 -4.34 -7.14 -16.31
C SER A 65 -2.90 -6.63 -16.43
N THR A 66 -2.71 -5.48 -17.06
CA THR A 66 -1.41 -4.79 -17.08
C THR A 66 -1.09 -4.14 -15.74
N PHE A 67 -2.07 -4.01 -14.85
CA PHE A 67 -1.86 -3.50 -13.49
C PHE A 67 -1.18 -4.57 -12.62
N THR A 68 -0.22 -4.15 -11.82
CA THR A 68 0.51 -5.03 -10.90
C THR A 68 0.13 -4.75 -9.46
N PHE A 69 0.10 -3.49 -9.03
CA PHE A 69 -0.36 -3.14 -7.68
C PHE A 69 -0.92 -1.71 -7.60
N PHE A 70 -1.71 -1.49 -6.57
CA PHE A 70 -2.21 -0.19 -6.13
C PHE A 70 -1.72 0.05 -4.70
N GLU A 71 -1.16 1.20 -4.41
CA GLU A 71 -0.69 1.55 -3.08
C GLU A 71 -1.29 2.87 -2.66
N PHE A 72 -1.80 2.92 -1.42
CA PHE A 72 -2.42 4.10 -0.82
C PHE A 72 -1.75 4.40 0.52
N SER A 73 -1.56 5.68 0.80
CA SER A 73 -1.03 6.16 2.08
C SER A 73 -2.07 6.90 2.90
N ALA A 74 -1.85 6.92 4.22
CA ALA A 74 -2.66 7.72 5.15
C ALA A 74 -2.61 9.23 4.86
N GLU A 75 -1.64 9.72 4.07
CA GLU A 75 -1.55 11.12 3.62
C GLU A 75 -2.29 11.39 2.30
N LYS A 76 -3.18 10.48 1.90
CA LYS A 76 -3.93 10.53 0.64
C LYS A 76 -3.05 10.49 -0.61
N LYS A 77 -1.86 9.89 -0.54
CA LYS A 77 -1.03 9.65 -1.72
C LYS A 77 -1.33 8.28 -2.30
N PHE A 78 -1.26 8.16 -3.61
CA PHE A 78 -1.37 6.88 -4.28
C PHE A 78 -0.20 6.63 -5.23
N ILE A 79 0.07 5.36 -5.45
CA ILE A 79 0.95 4.84 -6.48
C ILE A 79 0.22 3.68 -7.17
N VAL A 80 0.10 3.70 -8.49
CA VAL A 80 -0.37 2.57 -9.29
C VAL A 80 0.71 2.18 -10.27
N PHE A 81 1.13 0.93 -10.20
CA PHE A 81 2.13 0.37 -11.10
C PHE A 81 1.46 -0.51 -12.14
N THR A 82 1.61 -0.16 -13.41
CA THR A 82 1.32 -1.05 -14.53
C THR A 82 2.61 -1.60 -15.12
N GLN A 83 2.51 -2.51 -16.08
CA GLN A 83 3.67 -3.04 -16.79
C GLN A 83 4.52 -1.95 -17.48
N ASP A 84 3.87 -0.88 -17.93
CA ASP A 84 4.49 0.14 -18.80
C ASP A 84 4.51 1.55 -18.19
N THR A 85 3.66 1.82 -17.20
CA THR A 85 3.40 3.17 -16.70
C THR A 85 3.27 3.20 -15.19
N ILE A 86 3.69 4.32 -14.61
CA ILE A 86 3.51 4.65 -13.20
C ILE A 86 2.52 5.81 -13.10
N TYR A 87 1.45 5.61 -12.34
CA TYR A 87 0.55 6.69 -11.94
C TYR A 87 0.81 7.01 -10.47
N PHE A 88 0.88 8.28 -10.12
CA PHE A 88 1.04 8.71 -8.74
C PHE A 88 0.39 10.07 -8.55
N GLY A 89 0.03 10.38 -7.32
CA GLY A 89 -0.57 11.67 -7.01
C GLY A 89 -1.26 11.68 -5.66
N THR A 90 -2.21 12.59 -5.52
CA THR A 90 -3.09 12.66 -4.35
C THR A 90 -4.46 12.15 -4.77
N TYR A 91 -5.03 11.20 -4.02
CA TYR A 91 -6.36 10.67 -4.29
C TYR A 91 -7.42 11.37 -3.43
N SER A 92 -8.68 11.25 -3.84
CA SER A 92 -9.83 11.67 -3.03
C SER A 92 -10.84 10.53 -2.91
N ILE A 93 -11.46 10.42 -1.74
CA ILE A 93 -12.52 9.44 -1.45
C ILE A 93 -13.87 10.17 -1.48
N ASN A 94 -14.84 9.58 -2.17
CA ASN A 94 -16.25 9.95 -2.07
C ASN A 94 -17.01 8.79 -1.42
N SER A 95 -17.16 8.84 -0.10
CA SER A 95 -17.81 7.79 0.71
C SER A 95 -19.31 7.66 0.47
N SER A 96 -19.97 8.67 -0.11
CA SER A 96 -21.40 8.56 -0.46
C SER A 96 -21.62 7.72 -1.71
N LEU A 97 -20.59 7.58 -2.55
CA LEU A 97 -20.63 6.81 -3.80
C LEU A 97 -19.69 5.60 -3.76
N ASP A 98 -19.00 5.36 -2.65
CA ASP A 98 -17.94 4.36 -2.52
C ASP A 98 -16.94 4.41 -3.68
N THR A 99 -16.48 5.63 -4.02
CA THR A 99 -15.53 5.83 -5.11
C THR A 99 -14.24 6.51 -4.68
N ILE A 100 -13.14 6.19 -5.37
CA ILE A 100 -11.82 6.81 -5.19
C ILE A 100 -11.44 7.46 -6.52
N THR A 101 -11.13 8.75 -6.52
CA THR A 101 -10.63 9.44 -7.71
C THR A 101 -9.11 9.47 -7.70
N LEU A 102 -8.50 9.00 -8.79
CA LEU A 102 -7.06 8.94 -9.03
C LEU A 102 -6.72 9.87 -10.22
N PRO A 103 -6.28 11.11 -9.97
CA PRO A 103 -5.91 12.04 -11.03
C PRO A 103 -4.93 11.42 -12.05
N GLY A 104 -5.21 11.58 -13.34
CA GLY A 104 -4.40 11.03 -14.44
C GLY A 104 -4.59 9.54 -14.72
N LEU A 105 -5.41 8.83 -13.91
CA LEU A 105 -5.73 7.42 -14.12
C LEU A 105 -7.23 7.18 -14.30
N GLY A 106 -8.08 7.69 -13.41
CA GLY A 106 -9.52 7.48 -13.47
C GLY A 106 -10.21 7.40 -12.11
N ILE A 107 -11.32 6.67 -12.06
CA ILE A 107 -12.16 6.50 -10.87
C ILE A 107 -12.27 5.02 -10.53
N LEU A 108 -12.05 4.66 -9.26
CA LEU A 108 -12.33 3.34 -8.72
C LEU A 108 -13.72 3.34 -8.08
N ALA A 109 -14.53 2.32 -8.35
CA ALA A 109 -15.74 2.00 -7.61
C ALA A 109 -15.46 0.81 -6.69
N ILE A 110 -15.58 1.01 -5.39
CA ILE A 110 -15.26 0.01 -4.36
C ILE A 110 -16.44 -0.99 -4.26
N HIS A 111 -16.14 -2.27 -4.40
CA HIS A 111 -17.11 -3.36 -4.17
C HIS A 111 -16.89 -4.05 -2.83
N THR A 112 -15.63 -4.19 -2.42
CA THR A 112 -15.25 -4.80 -1.15
C THR A 112 -13.93 -4.19 -0.71
N LEU A 113 -13.83 -3.83 0.58
CA LEU A 113 -12.59 -3.43 1.22
C LEU A 113 -12.59 -3.97 2.64
N ASP A 114 -11.67 -4.88 2.93
CA ASP A 114 -11.39 -5.38 4.26
C ASP A 114 -9.86 -5.50 4.47
N ALA A 115 -9.44 -6.06 5.61
CA ALA A 115 -8.03 -6.18 5.99
C ALA A 115 -7.21 -7.19 5.15
N ALA A 116 -7.76 -7.77 4.08
CA ALA A 116 -7.04 -8.72 3.23
C ALA A 116 -7.35 -8.53 1.75
N VAL A 117 -8.54 -8.07 1.41
CA VAL A 117 -9.04 -7.99 0.04
C VAL A 117 -9.59 -6.61 -0.26
N PHE A 118 -9.16 -6.09 -1.41
CA PHE A 118 -9.73 -4.89 -2.02
C PHE A 118 -10.22 -5.22 -3.44
N ASN A 119 -11.54 -5.24 -3.62
CA ASN A 119 -12.20 -5.45 -4.90
C ASN A 119 -12.79 -4.13 -5.39
N PHE A 120 -12.49 -3.76 -6.64
CA PHE A 120 -13.00 -2.53 -7.23
C PHE A 120 -13.14 -2.66 -8.74
N SER A 121 -13.98 -1.80 -9.34
CA SER A 121 -13.94 -1.58 -10.79
C SER A 121 -13.23 -0.27 -11.12
N LEU A 122 -12.48 -0.23 -12.21
CA LEU A 122 -11.85 0.99 -12.72
C LEU A 122 -12.60 1.51 -13.95
N LYS A 123 -12.90 2.80 -13.95
CA LYS A 123 -13.23 3.59 -15.14
C LYS A 123 -12.02 4.47 -15.44
N GLN A 124 -11.29 4.18 -16.51
CA GLN A 124 -10.10 4.97 -16.85
C GLN A 124 -10.50 6.36 -17.36
N GLU A 125 -9.59 7.32 -17.25
CA GLU A 125 -9.82 8.65 -17.80
C GLU A 125 -10.06 8.57 -19.32
N GLY A 126 -11.16 9.18 -19.79
CA GLY A 126 -11.61 9.06 -21.19
C GLY A 126 -12.52 7.87 -21.48
N GLU A 127 -12.79 6.98 -20.52
CA GLU A 127 -13.80 5.92 -20.65
C GLU A 127 -15.14 6.34 -20.05
N ASP A 128 -16.23 5.89 -20.68
CA ASP A 128 -17.60 6.20 -20.24
C ASP A 128 -18.10 5.27 -19.12
N ASN A 129 -17.57 4.03 -19.05
CA ASN A 129 -18.09 2.97 -18.18
C ASN A 129 -16.99 2.30 -17.36
N PHE A 130 -17.38 1.70 -16.23
CA PHE A 130 -16.52 0.82 -15.45
C PHE A 130 -16.36 -0.52 -16.18
N ASN A 131 -15.20 -0.72 -16.80
CA ASN A 131 -15.01 -1.80 -17.76
C ASN A 131 -14.22 -2.99 -17.22
N LYS A 132 -13.56 -2.84 -16.07
CA LYS A 132 -12.64 -3.84 -15.52
C LYS A 132 -12.84 -4.01 -14.03
N LEU A 133 -13.12 -5.24 -13.59
CA LEU A 133 -13.16 -5.64 -12.19
C LEU A 133 -11.77 -6.13 -11.77
N PHE A 134 -11.26 -5.62 -10.66
CA PHE A 134 -10.00 -6.01 -10.07
C PHE A 134 -10.28 -6.67 -8.72
N THR A 135 -9.63 -7.81 -8.52
CA THR A 135 -9.45 -8.40 -7.20
C THR A 135 -8.01 -8.20 -6.80
N THR A 136 -7.80 -7.64 -5.62
CA THR A 136 -6.47 -7.36 -5.10
C THR A 136 -6.33 -7.87 -3.67
N PHE A 137 -5.10 -8.20 -3.30
CA PHE A 137 -4.75 -8.73 -1.98
C PHE A 137 -3.74 -7.84 -1.30
N GLU A 138 -3.87 -7.65 0.01
CA GLU A 138 -2.91 -6.85 0.78
C GLU A 138 -1.52 -7.50 0.77
N ASP A 139 -0.49 -6.70 0.51
CA ASP A 139 0.93 -7.07 0.60
C ASP A 139 1.45 -6.75 2.01
N PRO A 140 2.21 -7.65 2.67
CA PRO A 140 2.76 -7.37 3.98
C PRO A 140 3.62 -6.11 4.02
N THR A 141 3.45 -5.32 5.08
CA THR A 141 4.23 -4.10 5.30
C THR A 141 5.50 -4.37 6.09
N ILE A 142 6.54 -3.60 5.82
CA ILE A 142 7.74 -3.52 6.66
C ILE A 142 7.30 -3.03 8.05
N PRO A 143 7.65 -3.76 9.13
CA PRO A 143 7.27 -3.40 10.49
C PRO A 143 7.71 -1.99 10.87
N SER A 144 6.93 -1.32 11.72
CA SER A 144 7.31 -0.01 12.27
C SER A 144 8.51 -0.17 13.19
N SER A 145 9.43 0.77 13.04
CA SER A 145 10.62 0.94 13.87
C SER A 145 11.06 2.40 13.75
N VAL A 146 11.95 2.83 14.65
CA VAL A 146 12.48 4.19 14.59
C VAL A 146 13.12 4.49 13.22
N GLN A 147 13.91 3.57 12.65
CA GLN A 147 14.54 3.83 11.35
C GLN A 147 13.56 3.71 10.18
N THR A 148 12.69 2.70 10.19
CA THR A 148 11.67 2.54 9.14
C THR A 148 10.77 3.77 9.07
N ASP A 149 10.30 4.23 10.22
CA ASP A 149 9.39 5.37 10.30
C ASP A 149 10.10 6.67 9.92
N LEU A 150 11.39 6.83 10.27
CA LEU A 150 12.20 7.95 9.77
C LEU A 150 12.38 7.90 8.25
N LEU A 151 12.72 6.75 7.68
CA LEU A 151 12.94 6.63 6.24
C LEU A 151 11.64 6.90 5.46
N CYS A 152 10.49 6.42 5.95
CA CYS A 152 9.21 6.50 5.25
C CYS A 152 8.41 7.79 5.50
N LYS A 153 8.89 8.67 6.39
CA LYS A 153 8.11 9.82 6.87
C LYS A 153 7.73 10.79 5.76
N LYS A 154 8.67 11.10 4.86
CA LYS A 154 8.54 12.10 3.78
C LYS A 154 9.48 11.78 2.62
N MET A 155 9.32 12.55 1.56
CA MET A 155 10.23 12.60 0.43
C MET A 155 11.62 13.09 0.86
N TRP A 156 12.66 12.50 0.29
CA TRP A 156 14.06 12.80 0.48
C TRP A 156 14.65 13.37 -0.80
N THR A 157 15.20 14.57 -0.74
CA THR A 157 15.95 15.13 -1.87
C THR A 157 17.41 14.73 -1.73
N ILE A 158 17.90 13.88 -2.64
CA ILE A 158 19.32 13.52 -2.69
C ILE A 158 20.13 14.72 -3.12
N ASN A 159 21.08 15.08 -2.26
CA ASN A 159 22.16 15.99 -2.58
C ASN A 159 23.45 15.17 -2.67
N TRP A 160 23.93 14.99 -3.90
CA TRP A 160 25.22 14.37 -4.14
C TRP A 160 26.32 15.26 -3.57
N GLN A 161 26.86 14.87 -2.42
CA GLN A 161 28.01 15.54 -1.83
C GLN A 161 29.24 14.67 -2.05
N TYR A 162 30.16 15.15 -2.88
CA TYR A 162 31.53 14.65 -2.89
C TYR A 162 32.14 14.96 -1.54
N LYS A 163 32.27 13.95 -0.68
CA LYS A 163 33.06 14.11 0.54
C LYS A 163 34.40 13.42 0.31
N ASP A 164 35.45 14.24 0.27
CA ASP A 164 36.84 13.78 0.25
C ASP A 164 37.03 12.68 1.30
N VAL A 165 37.18 11.44 0.82
CA VAL A 165 37.70 10.36 1.64
C VAL A 165 39.20 10.64 1.76
N PRO A 166 39.77 10.83 2.96
CA PRO A 166 41.09 11.45 3.13
C PRO A 166 42.31 10.73 2.50
N ASP A 167 42.13 9.62 1.80
CA ASP A 167 43.22 8.79 1.25
C ASP A 167 42.88 8.10 -0.08
N ARG A 168 41.90 8.59 -0.84
CA ARG A 168 41.71 8.14 -2.22
C ARG A 168 41.56 9.33 -3.14
N ASP A 169 42.46 9.38 -4.12
CA ASP A 169 42.48 10.36 -5.19
C ASP A 169 41.07 10.66 -5.70
N THR A 170 40.82 11.96 -5.78
CA THR A 170 39.64 12.63 -6.31
C THR A 170 39.01 11.82 -7.46
N ILE A 171 37.84 11.22 -7.23
CA ILE A 171 37.04 10.65 -8.31
C ILE A 171 36.46 11.83 -9.10
N TYR A 172 37.13 12.20 -10.18
CA TYR A 172 36.59 13.10 -11.19
C TYR A 172 35.48 12.38 -11.94
N PHE A 173 34.23 12.68 -11.60
CA PHE A 173 33.17 12.56 -12.60
C PHE A 173 33.32 13.75 -13.53
N ASP A 174 33.65 13.46 -14.78
CA ASP A 174 33.54 14.36 -15.93
C ASP A 174 32.20 15.12 -15.87
N GLY A 175 32.22 16.32 -15.28
CA GLY A 175 32.30 17.56 -16.04
C GLY A 175 31.12 17.95 -16.93
N SER A 176 30.17 17.07 -17.22
CA SER A 176 29.06 17.39 -18.11
C SER A 176 27.73 16.75 -17.69
N ASN A 177 26.84 17.59 -17.14
CA ASN A 177 25.37 17.50 -17.17
C ASN A 177 24.56 16.78 -16.08
N TRP A 178 24.93 16.80 -14.79
CA TRP A 178 24.01 16.27 -13.76
C TRP A 178 24.02 17.07 -12.45
N LEU A 179 23.59 18.34 -12.50
CA LEU A 179 22.90 18.94 -11.35
C LEU A 179 21.43 18.52 -11.43
N THR A 180 21.10 17.37 -10.87
CA THR A 180 19.71 16.92 -10.79
C THR A 180 19.50 16.33 -9.41
N SER A 181 18.91 17.13 -8.53
CA SER A 181 18.37 16.63 -7.28
C SER A 181 17.35 15.53 -7.62
N ILE A 182 17.42 14.41 -6.90
CA ILE A 182 16.48 13.30 -7.07
C ILE A 182 15.65 13.24 -5.80
N ASP A 183 14.34 13.32 -5.96
CA ASP A 183 13.41 13.11 -4.88
C ASP A 183 13.10 11.62 -4.75
N ILE A 184 13.30 11.08 -3.54
CA ILE A 184 13.01 9.69 -3.21
C ILE A 184 11.91 9.63 -2.17
N TYR A 185 10.87 8.86 -2.44
CA TYR A 185 9.89 8.49 -1.43
C TYR A 185 10.03 7.01 -1.09
N PHE A 186 10.23 6.69 0.18
CA PHE A 186 10.16 5.32 0.70
C PHE A 186 8.82 5.10 1.37
N SER A 187 8.18 3.97 1.08
CA SER A 187 6.98 3.53 1.79
C SER A 187 7.25 2.29 2.60
N ARG A 188 6.49 2.11 3.69
CA ARG A 188 6.52 0.88 4.50
C ARG A 188 6.01 -0.34 3.73
N ASN A 189 5.37 -0.16 2.58
CA ASN A 189 4.94 -1.26 1.72
C ASN A 189 6.08 -1.85 0.86
N GLY A 190 7.32 -1.48 1.17
CA GLY A 190 8.50 -1.92 0.45
C GLY A 190 8.59 -1.31 -0.95
N THR A 191 7.92 -0.20 -1.22
CA THR A 191 8.02 0.55 -2.47
C THR A 191 8.90 1.78 -2.25
N TYR A 192 9.81 2.05 -3.18
CA TYR A 192 10.44 3.37 -3.26
C TYR A 192 10.31 3.95 -4.66
N PHE A 193 10.10 5.25 -4.70
CA PHE A 193 9.86 6.03 -5.90
C PHE A 193 10.97 7.05 -6.07
N LEU A 194 11.58 7.10 -7.26
CA LEU A 194 12.54 8.13 -7.67
C LEU A 194 11.85 9.10 -8.63
N HIS A 195 11.95 10.39 -8.34
CA HIS A 195 11.57 11.49 -9.22
C HIS A 195 12.78 12.37 -9.49
N ASN A 196 13.26 12.38 -10.74
CA ASN A 196 14.33 13.29 -11.13
C ASN A 196 13.78 14.71 -11.31
N VAL A 197 14.38 15.69 -10.63
CA VAL A 197 14.18 17.10 -10.92
C VAL A 197 15.23 17.50 -11.97
N VAL A 198 14.92 17.34 -13.26
CA VAL A 198 15.79 17.80 -14.35
C VAL A 198 15.14 18.95 -15.12
N GLU A 199 15.81 20.10 -15.17
CA GLU A 199 15.55 21.12 -16.18
C GLU A 199 16.11 20.62 -17.52
N GLY A 200 15.25 20.15 -18.43
CA GLY A 200 15.61 19.95 -19.85
C GLY A 200 15.92 18.53 -20.33
N GLY A 201 15.63 17.48 -19.56
CA GLY A 201 15.84 16.08 -19.98
C GLY A 201 14.79 15.11 -19.43
N ASN A 202 14.62 13.96 -20.10
CA ASN A 202 13.57 12.95 -19.80
C ASN A 202 13.45 12.64 -18.30
N ASN A 203 12.26 12.89 -17.74
CA ASN A 203 11.91 12.52 -16.36
C ASN A 203 12.05 11.01 -16.19
N ILE A 204 13.06 10.55 -15.44
CA ILE A 204 13.16 9.14 -15.03
C ILE A 204 12.37 9.00 -13.74
N ASN A 205 11.07 8.76 -13.88
CA ASN A 205 10.27 8.24 -12.78
C ASN A 205 10.51 6.73 -12.72
N SER A 206 11.03 6.23 -11.59
CA SER A 206 11.18 4.78 -11.41
C SER A 206 10.64 4.34 -10.07
N ILE A 207 9.95 3.21 -10.07
CA ILE A 207 9.52 2.51 -8.87
C ILE A 207 10.31 1.23 -8.77
N LYS A 208 10.81 0.95 -7.58
CA LYS A 208 11.41 -0.33 -7.26
C LYS A 208 11.02 -0.74 -5.85
N THR A 209 11.36 -1.98 -5.52
CA THR A 209 11.14 -2.50 -4.17
C THR A 209 12.34 -2.20 -3.29
N TRP A 210 12.09 -1.91 -2.01
CA TRP A 210 13.13 -1.87 -1.00
C TRP A 210 12.79 -2.72 0.22
N SER A 211 13.82 -3.11 0.96
CA SER A 211 13.70 -3.74 2.28
C SER A 211 14.96 -3.48 3.10
N TRP A 212 14.87 -3.69 4.41
CA TRP A 212 16.07 -3.83 5.23
C TRP A 212 16.78 -5.15 4.89
N GLN A 213 18.09 -5.09 4.70
CA GLN A 213 18.94 -6.27 4.54
C GLN A 213 19.12 -7.00 5.87
N ASP A 214 19.16 -6.24 6.97
CA ASP A 214 19.47 -6.72 8.30
C ASP A 214 18.47 -6.23 9.34
N VAL A 215 18.27 -7.03 10.38
CA VAL A 215 17.35 -6.74 11.49
C VAL A 215 17.77 -5.54 12.33
N SER A 216 19.03 -5.10 12.21
CA SER A 216 19.54 -3.89 12.86
C SER A 216 19.27 -2.61 12.06
N GLU A 217 18.64 -2.74 10.88
CA GLU A 217 18.25 -1.63 10.01
C GLU A 217 19.44 -0.75 9.62
N THR A 218 20.60 -1.37 9.37
CA THR A 218 21.82 -0.66 8.99
C THR A 218 22.07 -0.66 7.48
N ALA A 219 21.27 -1.41 6.72
CA ALA A 219 21.43 -1.49 5.28
C ALA A 219 20.14 -1.79 4.53
N ILE A 220 19.98 -1.16 3.36
CA ILE A 220 18.80 -1.22 2.50
C ILE A 220 19.14 -1.99 1.23
N LEU A 221 18.29 -2.94 0.84
CA LEU A 221 18.26 -3.50 -0.51
C LEU A 221 17.29 -2.67 -1.34
N ALA A 222 17.75 -2.08 -2.45
CA ALA A 222 16.93 -1.19 -3.29
C ALA A 222 17.19 -1.45 -4.79
N GLY A 223 16.79 -2.63 -5.26
CA GLY A 223 16.94 -3.02 -6.68
C GLY A 223 18.39 -3.17 -7.16
N SER A 224 19.33 -3.36 -6.22
CA SER A 224 20.74 -3.68 -6.44
C SER A 224 21.12 -4.88 -5.56
N PRO A 225 21.99 -5.80 -6.04
CA PRO A 225 22.54 -6.87 -5.20
C PRO A 225 23.43 -6.32 -4.08
N GLU A 226 24.04 -5.14 -4.30
CA GLU A 226 24.84 -4.46 -3.30
C GLU A 226 23.95 -3.55 -2.44
N PRO A 227 23.98 -3.71 -1.10
CA PRO A 227 23.13 -2.95 -0.20
C PRO A 227 23.63 -1.51 -0.04
N ILE A 228 22.68 -0.58 0.12
CA ILE A 228 22.93 0.79 0.56
C ILE A 228 23.12 0.76 2.08
N ARG A 229 24.29 1.13 2.59
CA ARG A 229 24.59 1.18 4.02
C ARG A 229 24.10 2.51 4.61
N VAL A 230 23.25 2.44 5.62
CA VAL A 230 22.78 3.60 6.37
C VAL A 230 23.85 4.00 7.37
N MET A 231 24.42 5.19 7.20
CA MET A 231 25.46 5.71 8.09
C MET A 231 24.88 6.59 9.18
N LYS A 232 23.84 7.38 8.84
CA LYS A 232 23.11 8.23 9.76
C LYS A 232 21.73 8.49 9.17
N LEU A 233 20.69 8.30 9.97
CA LEU A 233 19.31 8.63 9.61
C LEU A 233 18.68 9.44 10.75
N THR A 234 18.25 10.65 10.43
CA THR A 234 17.57 11.56 11.36
C THR A 234 16.27 12.06 10.74
N ASP A 235 15.59 12.96 11.45
CA ASP A 235 14.39 13.60 10.94
C ASP A 235 14.64 14.61 9.80
N THR A 236 15.89 14.93 9.46
CA THR A 236 16.20 15.92 8.43
C THR A 236 17.32 15.48 7.50
N GLU A 237 18.10 14.46 7.87
CA GLU A 237 19.29 14.04 7.14
C GLU A 237 19.34 12.52 7.02
N PHE A 238 19.69 12.04 5.83
CA PHE A 238 19.96 10.64 5.56
C PHE A 238 21.32 10.52 4.86
N TYR A 239 22.32 10.03 5.57
CA TYR A 239 23.65 9.75 5.03
C TYR A 239 23.81 8.26 4.80
N TYR A 240 24.32 7.91 3.62
CA TYR A 240 24.47 6.52 3.22
C TYR A 240 25.68 6.32 2.31
N SER A 241 26.09 5.05 2.19
CA SER A 241 27.08 4.62 1.21
C SER A 241 26.59 3.45 0.37
N PHE A 242 27.14 3.31 -0.82
CA PHE A 242 26.85 2.21 -1.73
C PHE A 242 28.09 1.86 -2.54
N LYS A 243 28.09 0.66 -3.15
CA LYS A 243 29.15 0.24 -4.06
C LYS A 243 28.68 0.28 -5.50
N ASP A 244 29.57 0.65 -6.41
CA ASP A 244 29.33 0.46 -7.84
C ASP A 244 29.65 -0.99 -8.28
N GLY A 245 29.49 -1.26 -9.58
CA GLY A 245 29.80 -2.57 -10.16
C GLY A 245 31.30 -2.93 -10.17
N ALA A 246 32.20 -1.96 -9.97
CA ALA A 246 33.64 -2.19 -9.80
C ALA A 246 34.01 -2.47 -8.33
N GLY A 247 33.08 -2.24 -7.40
CA GLY A 247 33.26 -2.44 -5.97
C GLY A 247 33.77 -1.20 -5.23
N ASP A 248 33.84 -0.04 -5.89
CA ASP A 248 34.22 1.23 -5.28
C ASP A 248 33.08 1.78 -4.42
N THR A 249 33.44 2.33 -3.26
CA THR A 249 32.46 2.85 -2.28
C THR A 249 32.23 4.34 -2.50
N TYR A 250 30.95 4.71 -2.62
CA TYR A 250 30.49 6.09 -2.73
C TYR A 250 29.70 6.48 -1.50
N TYR A 251 29.69 7.78 -1.20
CA TYR A 251 28.98 8.37 -0.06
C TYR A 251 28.02 9.44 -0.58
N ALA A 252 26.84 9.49 0.00
CA ALA A 252 25.83 10.47 -0.37
C ALA A 252 25.01 10.89 0.85
N SER A 253 24.30 12.01 0.67
CA SER A 253 23.36 12.53 1.65
C SER A 253 22.04 12.88 0.99
N ALA A 254 20.95 12.74 1.73
CA ALA A 254 19.66 13.28 1.35
C ALA A 254 19.11 14.13 2.50
N SER A 255 18.38 15.18 2.15
CA SER A 255 17.70 16.05 3.10
C SER A 255 16.21 16.09 2.80
N ARG A 256 15.43 16.49 3.80
CA ARG A 256 14.00 16.76 3.64
C ARG A 256 13.74 18.25 3.40
#